data_AF-A0A2D6N424-F1
#
_entry.id   AF-A0A2D6N424-F1
#
_cell.length_a   1.000
_cell.length_b   1.000
_cell.length_c   1.000
_cell.angle_alpha   90.00
_cell.angle_beta   90.00
_cell.angle_gamma   90.00
#
_symmetry.space_group_name_H-M   'P 1'
#
loop_
_entity.id
_entity.type
_entity.pdbx_description
1 polymer ?
#
loop_
_entity_poly.entity_id
_entity_poly.type
_entity_poly.pdbx_seq_one_letter_code
_entity_poly.pdbx_strand_id
1 'polypeptide(L)'
;MVVPAEITIFEDRSFSFITKAPPTAGLIRKELEIEKGAQAPGRETVATITQAQLEAVAKIKMPDLNTTDIEAAKRIVAGTARSMGIAVGG
;
A
#
# COMPACT_ATOMS: atom_id res chain seq x y z
N MET A 1 -11.13 2.39 6.52
CA MET A 1 -9.69 2.64 6.28
C MET A 1 -9.01 2.76 7.64
N VAL A 2 -7.97 1.98 7.91
CA VAL A 2 -7.25 1.99 9.21
C VAL A 2 -5.88 2.63 8.99
N VAL A 3 -5.53 3.60 9.83
CA VAL A 3 -4.23 4.30 9.79
C VAL A 3 -3.35 3.72 10.91
N PRO A 4 -2.20 3.10 10.58
CA PRO A 4 -1.29 2.58 11.59
C PRO A 4 -0.58 3.73 12.31
N ALA A 5 -0.49 3.63 13.64
CA ALA A 5 0.26 4.55 14.48
C ALA A 5 1.33 3.79 15.25
N GLU A 6 2.55 4.32 15.24
CA GLU A 6 3.63 3.88 16.10
C GLU A 6 3.61 4.75 17.35
N ILE A 7 3.45 4.13 18.53
CA ILE A 7 3.38 4.83 19.81
C ILE A 7 4.66 4.50 20.59
N THR A 8 5.43 5.53 20.95
CA THR A 8 6.57 5.42 21.84
C THR A 8 6.17 5.94 23.21
N ILE A 9 6.31 5.11 24.25
CA ILE A 9 6.00 5.46 25.64
C ILE A 9 7.33 5.68 26.38
N PHE A 10 7.47 6.83 27.04
CA PHE A 10 8.64 7.19 27.84
C PHE A 10 8.40 6.93 29.34
N GLU A 11 9.49 6.85 30.12
CA GLU A 11 9.43 6.56 31.56
C GLU A 11 8.70 7.63 32.38
N ASP A 12 8.73 8.88 31.91
CA ASP A 12 7.99 10.01 32.49
C ASP A 12 6.48 9.97 32.17
N ARG A 13 6.01 8.88 31.55
CA ARG A 13 4.64 8.68 31.06
C ARG A 13 4.25 9.65 29.95
N SER A 14 5.20 10.38 29.37
CA SER A 14 4.98 11.05 28.10
C SER A 14 4.90 10.00 26.98
N PHE A 15 4.22 10.36 25.89
CA PHE A 15 4.13 9.51 24.71
C PHE A 15 4.30 10.37 23.47
N SER A 16 5.00 9.83 22.47
CA SER A 16 4.98 10.34 21.11
C SER A 16 4.27 9.33 20.22
N PHE A 17 3.56 9.82 19.21
CA PHE A 17 2.95 8.95 18.22
C PHE A 17 3.23 9.47 16.81
N ILE A 18 3.56 8.55 15.92
CA ILE A 18 3.80 8.83 14.51
C ILE A 18 2.75 8.06 13.71
N THR A 19 1.86 8.80 13.04
CA THR A 19 0.90 8.21 12.10
C THR A 19 1.60 7.88 10.79
N LYS A 20 1.67 6.60 10.44
CA LYS A 20 2.20 6.15 9.14
C LYS A 20 1.08 6.17 8.11
N ALA A 21 1.40 6.35 6.83
CA ALA A 21 0.38 6.26 5.80
C ALA A 21 -0.24 4.84 5.80
N PRO A 22 -1.51 4.72 5.38
CA PRO A 22 -2.20 3.44 5.33
C PRO A 22 -1.37 2.36 4.61
N PRO A 23 -1.56 1.07 4.96
CA PRO A 23 -0.88 -0.02 4.28
C PRO A 23 -1.13 0.04 2.78
N THR A 24 -0.12 -0.26 1.97
CA THR A 24 -0.21 -0.25 0.50
C THR A 24 -1.36 -1.13 0.00
N ALA A 25 -1.57 -2.30 0.63
CA ALA A 25 -2.70 -3.18 0.35
C ALA A 25 -4.07 -2.56 0.64
N GLY A 26 -4.16 -1.64 1.61
CA GLY A 26 -5.39 -0.88 1.89
C GLY A 26 -5.64 0.20 0.83
N LEU A 27 -4.59 0.87 0.38
CA LEU A 27 -4.66 1.88 -0.69
C LEU A 27 -5.06 1.25 -2.03
N ILE A 28 -4.43 0.13 -2.40
CA ILE A 28 -4.79 -0.63 -3.62
C ILE A 28 -6.25 -1.07 -3.59
N ARG A 29 -6.72 -1.60 -2.45
CA ARG A 29 -8.12 -2.02 -2.29
C ARG A 29 -9.10 -0.86 -2.47
N LYS A 30 -8.76 0.31 -1.94
CA LYS A 30 -9.56 1.53 -2.09
C LYS A 30 -9.61 1.98 -3.54
N GLU A 31 -8.47 1.96 -4.23
CA GLU A 31 -8.34 2.41 -5.62
C GLU A 31 -9.09 1.49 -6.62
N LEU A 32 -9.20 0.20 -6.28
CA LEU A 32 -9.89 -0.81 -7.07
C LEU A 32 -11.30 -1.15 -6.56
N GLU A 33 -11.76 -0.47 -5.51
CA GLU A 33 -13.08 -0.68 -4.88
C GLU A 33 -13.36 -2.14 -4.49
N ILE A 34 -12.33 -2.88 -4.05
CA ILE A 34 -12.44 -4.28 -3.62
C ILE A 34 -12.28 -4.42 -2.10
N GLU A 35 -13.04 -5.32 -1.48
CA GLU A 35 -12.97 -5.55 -0.03
C GLU A 35 -11.77 -6.44 0.38
N LYS A 36 -11.48 -7.46 -0.44
CA LYS A 36 -10.46 -8.50 -0.18
C LYS A 36 -9.62 -8.78 -1.43
N GLY A 37 -8.38 -9.22 -1.20
CA GLY A 37 -7.51 -9.77 -2.25
C GLY A 37 -7.83 -11.23 -2.55
N ALA A 38 -7.07 -11.83 -3.47
CA ALA A 38 -7.18 -13.24 -3.82
C ALA A 38 -6.92 -14.16 -2.61
N GLN A 39 -7.69 -15.25 -2.50
CA GLN A 39 -7.43 -16.25 -1.46
C GLN A 39 -6.23 -17.13 -1.82
N ALA A 40 -6.00 -17.34 -3.12
CA ALA A 40 -4.83 -18.05 -3.64
C ALA A 40 -4.06 -17.19 -4.66
N PRO A 41 -3.24 -16.22 -4.20
CA PRO A 41 -2.42 -15.38 -5.07
C PRO A 41 -1.56 -16.22 -6.02
N GLY A 42 -1.53 -15.86 -7.31
CA GLY A 42 -0.80 -16.57 -8.36
C GLY A 42 -1.59 -17.67 -9.07
N ARG A 43 -2.72 -18.13 -8.50
CA ARG A 43 -3.71 -18.97 -9.20
C ARG A 43 -4.98 -18.20 -9.53
N GLU A 44 -5.39 -17.33 -8.62
CA GLU A 44 -6.57 -16.49 -8.74
C GLU A 44 -6.14 -15.04 -8.96
N THR A 45 -6.78 -14.38 -9.93
CA THR A 45 -6.66 -12.94 -10.15
C THR A 45 -8.01 -12.30 -9.85
N VAL A 46 -8.06 -11.42 -8.86
CA VAL A 46 -9.32 -10.80 -8.38
C VAL A 46 -9.59 -9.43 -9.00
N ALA A 47 -8.55 -8.74 -9.46
CA ALA A 47 -8.66 -7.43 -10.09
C ALA A 47 -7.43 -7.13 -10.94
N THR A 48 -7.51 -6.09 -11.76
CA THR A 48 -6.38 -5.53 -12.50
C THR A 48 -6.19 -4.08 -12.09
N ILE A 49 -4.95 -3.68 -11.81
CA ILE A 49 -4.58 -2.29 -11.54
C ILE A 49 -3.87 -1.68 -12.76
N THR A 50 -4.32 -0.50 -13.17
CA THR A 50 -3.73 0.26 -14.27
C THR A 50 -2.48 1.00 -13.82
N GLN A 51 -1.61 1.41 -14.77
CA GLN A 51 -0.42 2.19 -14.46
C GLN A 51 -0.74 3.53 -13.78
N ALA A 52 -1.85 4.18 -14.16
CA ALA A 52 -2.28 5.44 -13.58
C ALA A 52 -2.71 5.28 -12.10
N GLN A 53 -3.48 4.24 -11.80
CA GLN A 53 -3.88 3.91 -10.42
C GLN A 53 -2.68 3.52 -9.57
N LEU A 54 -1.74 2.75 -10.14
CA LEU A 54 -0.51 2.36 -9.48
C LEU A 54 0.35 3.58 -9.11
N GLU A 55 0.42 4.57 -10.00
CA GLU A 55 1.11 5.84 -9.76
C GLU A 55 0.41 6.68 -8.68
N ALA A 56 -0.93 6.74 -8.67
CA ALA A 56 -1.68 7.43 -7.63
C ALA A 56 -1.39 6.83 -6.23
N VAL A 57 -1.41 5.51 -6.11
CA VAL A 57 -1.06 4.80 -4.87
C VAL A 57 0.40 5.05 -4.49
N ALA A 58 1.33 5.04 -5.45
CA ALA A 58 2.74 5.30 -5.22
C ALA A 58 2.99 6.72 -4.70
N LYS A 59 2.32 7.74 -5.27
CA LYS A 59 2.41 9.15 -4.81
C LYS A 59 1.94 9.32 -3.37
N ILE A 60 0.83 8.67 -3.00
CA ILE A 60 0.31 8.71 -1.62
C ILE A 60 1.29 8.04 -0.66
N LYS A 61 1.92 6.94 -1.08
CA LYS A 61 2.83 6.18 -0.22
C LYS A 61 4.26 6.74 -0.19
N MET A 62 4.63 7.59 -1.13
CA MET A 62 5.98 8.15 -1.32
C MET A 62 6.65 8.66 -0.04
N PRO A 63 5.97 9.40 0.87
CA PRO A 63 6.59 9.88 2.11
C PRO A 63 7.05 8.76 3.05
N ASP A 64 6.46 7.57 2.93
CA ASP A 64 6.78 6.39 3.75
C ASP A 64 7.76 5.43 3.05
N LEU A 65 8.10 5.67 1.77
CA LEU A 65 8.99 4.81 1.02
C LEU A 65 10.43 5.30 1.14
N ASN A 66 11.37 4.35 1.13
CA ASN A 66 12.80 4.65 1.16
C ASN A 66 13.35 5.02 -0.24
N THR A 67 12.53 5.58 -1.12
CA THR A 67 12.92 5.91 -2.50
C THR A 67 12.42 7.29 -2.90
N THR A 68 13.19 7.98 -3.75
CA THR A 68 12.84 9.27 -4.34
C THR A 68 12.40 9.15 -5.80
N ASP A 69 12.51 7.95 -6.39
CA ASP A 69 12.10 7.67 -7.77
C ASP A 69 10.67 7.10 -7.80
N ILE A 70 9.79 7.77 -8.54
CA ILE A 70 8.40 7.36 -8.70
C ILE A 70 8.28 6.00 -9.41
N GLU A 71 9.20 5.66 -10.31
CA GLU A 71 9.17 4.37 -11.00
C GLU A 71 9.59 3.23 -10.05
N ALA A 72 10.56 3.48 -9.18
CA ALA A 72 10.89 2.55 -8.09
C ALA A 72 9.72 2.39 -7.11
N ALA A 73 9.05 3.47 -6.73
CA ALA A 73 7.87 3.44 -5.88
C ALA A 73 6.72 2.63 -6.52
N LYS A 74 6.47 2.82 -7.82
CA LYS A 74 5.53 2.03 -8.60
C LYS A 74 5.87 0.54 -8.57
N ARG A 75 7.14 0.15 -8.71
CA ARG A 75 7.55 -1.28 -8.60
C ARG A 75 7.27 -1.86 -7.21
N ILE A 76 7.47 -1.09 -6.14
CA ILE A 76 7.15 -1.53 -4.77
C ILE A 76 5.64 -1.78 -4.62
N VAL A 77 4.81 -0.86 -5.12
CA VAL A 77 3.35 -1.00 -5.12
C VAL A 77 2.91 -2.18 -5.99
N ALA A 78 3.51 -2.36 -7.17
CA ALA A 78 3.24 -3.48 -8.08
C ALA A 78 3.57 -4.85 -7.45
N GLY A 79 4.66 -4.94 -6.68
CA GLY A 79 4.99 -6.14 -5.90
C GLY A 79 3.88 -6.49 -4.91
N THR A 80 3.36 -5.48 -4.21
CA THR A 80 2.23 -5.65 -3.28
C THR A 80 0.97 -6.12 -4.01
N ALA A 81 0.62 -5.48 -5.14
CA ALA A 81 -0.53 -5.88 -5.96
C ALA A 81 -0.45 -7.35 -6.39
N ARG A 82 0.72 -7.81 -6.88
CA ARG A 82 0.93 -9.21 -7.27
C ARG A 82 0.75 -10.17 -6.10
N SER A 83 1.28 -9.85 -4.91
CA SER A 83 1.09 -10.68 -3.71
C SER A 83 -0.37 -10.78 -3.26
N MET A 84 -1.23 -9.86 -3.71
CA MET A 84 -2.67 -9.85 -3.44
C MET A 84 -3.48 -10.56 -4.54
N GLY A 85 -2.83 -11.13 -5.57
CA GLY A 85 -3.51 -11.67 -6.74
C GLY A 85 -4.18 -10.60 -7.60
N ILE A 86 -3.58 -9.41 -7.66
CA ILE A 86 -4.02 -8.32 -8.54
C ILE A 86 -3.05 -8.25 -9.70
N ALA A 87 -3.58 -8.37 -10.92
CA ALA A 87 -2.79 -8.24 -12.13
C ALA A 87 -2.35 -6.78 -12.31
N VAL A 88 -1.11 -6.57 -12.70
CA VAL A 88 -0.60 -5.25 -13.08
C VAL A 88 -0.66 -5.20 -14.60
N GLY A 89 -1.66 -4.51 -15.13
CA GLY A 89 -2.00 -4.54 -16.55
C GLY A 89 -2.37 -3.15 -17.04
N GLY A 90 -1.61 -2.67 -18.01
CA GLY A 90 -1.77 -1.42 -18.75
C GLY A 90 -0.75 -1.41 -19.86
#